data_AF-A0A094I0W7-F1
#
_entry.id   AF-A0A094I0W7-F1
#
_cell.length_a   1.000
_cell.length_b   1.000
_cell.length_c   1.000
_cell.angle_alpha   90.00
_cell.angle_beta   90.00
_cell.angle_gamma   90.00
#
_symmetry.space_group_name_H-M   'P 1'
#
loop_
_entity.id
_entity.type
_entity.pdbx_description
1 polymer ?
#
loop_
_entity_poly.entity_id
_entity_poly.type
_entity_poly.pdbx_seq_one_letter_code
_entity_poly.pdbx_strand_id
1 'polypeptide(L)'
;MAPPLTNDEFFIKLSELFDKKRTETQGSVFLTQKRLTYSAPSDTFPAQADAPSFPDLAPTQPLTLLIRATDGKHKSKVRLSTVVTAEALEGFFSRYAEVCKAGMSGLKKRDRSKAKARQKAKKKVVPAGEEKK
;
A
#
# COMPACT_ATOMS: atom_id res chain seq x y z
N MET A 1 -11.66 -5.53 -19.93
CA MET A 1 -11.06 -5.26 -18.59
C MET A 1 -12.18 -4.63 -17.77
N ALA A 2 -12.43 -5.09 -16.54
CA ALA A 2 -13.51 -4.49 -15.73
C ALA A 2 -13.23 -2.99 -15.51
N PRO A 3 -14.27 -2.14 -15.49
CA PRO A 3 -14.11 -0.72 -15.21
C PRO A 3 -13.46 -0.50 -13.83
N PRO A 4 -12.72 0.61 -13.64
CA PRO A 4 -12.18 0.95 -12.33
C PRO A 4 -13.30 1.09 -11.29
N LEU A 5 -13.08 0.50 -10.12
CA LEU A 5 -13.95 0.59 -8.96
C LEU A 5 -13.72 1.91 -8.24
N THR A 6 -14.73 2.36 -7.49
CA THR A 6 -14.54 3.42 -6.49
C THR A 6 -13.53 2.96 -5.43
N ASN A 7 -12.90 3.90 -4.73
CA ASN A 7 -11.88 3.55 -3.74
C ASN A 7 -12.47 2.68 -2.61
N ASP A 8 -13.68 2.97 -2.15
CA ASP A 8 -14.34 2.21 -1.09
C ASP A 8 -14.72 0.79 -1.53
N GLU A 9 -15.30 0.64 -2.72
CA GLU A 9 -15.61 -0.70 -3.28
C GLU A 9 -14.35 -1.53 -3.51
N PHE A 10 -13.24 -0.87 -3.89
CA PHE A 10 -11.96 -1.54 -4.04
C PHE A 10 -11.48 -2.14 -2.71
N PHE A 11 -11.61 -1.41 -1.60
CA PHE A 11 -11.21 -1.91 -0.29
C PHE A 11 -12.09 -3.08 0.19
N ILE A 12 -13.40 -3.02 -0.01
CA ILE A 12 -14.33 -4.10 0.34
C ILE A 12 -13.96 -5.39 -0.42
N LYS A 13 -13.77 -5.28 -1.73
CA LYS A 13 -13.38 -6.45 -2.55
C LYS A 13 -11.96 -6.93 -2.25
N LEU A 14 -11.06 -6.03 -1.85
CA LEU A 14 -9.70 -6.38 -1.46
C LEU A 14 -9.67 -7.16 -0.14
N SER A 15 -10.46 -6.78 0.86
CA SER A 15 -10.59 -7.57 2.10
C SER A 15 -11.16 -8.96 1.83
N GLU A 16 -12.23 -9.05 1.02
CA GLU A 16 -12.78 -10.35 0.61
C GLU A 16 -11.73 -11.23 -0.10
N LEU A 17 -10.88 -10.62 -0.92
CA LEU A 17 -9.82 -11.34 -1.63
C LEU A 17 -8.77 -11.90 -0.67
N PHE A 18 -8.39 -11.13 0.35
CA PHE A 18 -7.48 -11.61 1.39
C PHE A 18 -8.10 -12.74 2.21
N ASP A 19 -9.36 -12.62 2.59
CA ASP A 19 -10.06 -13.65 3.37
C ASP A 19 -10.19 -14.96 2.58
N LYS A 20 -10.63 -14.90 1.32
CA LYS A 20 -10.71 -16.09 0.43
C LYS A 20 -9.36 -16.80 0.28
N LYS A 21 -8.27 -16.06 0.07
CA LYS A 21 -6.92 -16.65 -0.04
C LYS A 21 -6.35 -17.13 1.29
N ARG A 22 -6.88 -16.64 2.41
CA ARG A 22 -6.50 -17.12 3.73
C ARG A 22 -7.19 -18.44 4.07
N THR A 23 -8.47 -18.59 3.73
CA THR A 23 -9.31 -19.72 4.15
C THR A 23 -9.34 -20.86 3.15
N GLU A 24 -9.46 -20.59 1.86
CA GLU A 24 -9.81 -21.60 0.85
C GLU A 24 -8.63 -22.06 0.01
N THR A 25 -7.77 -21.13 -0.42
CA THR A 25 -6.66 -21.43 -1.33
C THR A 25 -5.41 -20.70 -0.91
N GLN A 26 -4.42 -21.43 -0.38
CA GLN A 26 -3.07 -20.91 -0.22
C GLN A 26 -2.59 -20.34 -1.57
N GLY A 27 -2.25 -19.06 -1.58
CA GLY A 27 -1.92 -18.36 -2.81
C GLY A 27 -1.36 -16.98 -2.55
N SER A 28 -1.05 -16.27 -3.63
CA SER A 28 -0.48 -14.93 -3.57
C SER A 28 -1.46 -13.91 -4.12
N VAL A 29 -1.59 -12.79 -3.42
CA VAL A 29 -2.26 -11.59 -3.91
C VAL A 29 -1.20 -10.64 -4.42
N PHE A 30 -1.31 -10.25 -5.68
CA PHE A 30 -0.42 -9.31 -6.35
C PHE A 30 -1.06 -7.94 -6.37
N LEU A 31 -0.43 -6.99 -5.67
CA LEU A 31 -0.78 -5.58 -5.68
C LEU A 31 0.23 -4.82 -6.55
N THR A 32 -0.26 -4.04 -7.50
CA THR A 32 0.58 -3.22 -8.39
C THR A 32 0.10 -1.79 -8.37
N GLN A 33 1.03 -0.86 -8.25
CA GLN A 33 0.80 0.58 -8.28
C GLN A 33 1.57 1.15 -9.47
N LYS A 34 0.88 1.86 -10.35
CA LYS A 34 1.49 2.54 -11.51
C LYS A 34 0.88 3.93 -11.65
N ARG A 35 1.67 4.89 -12.15
CA ARG A 35 1.13 6.19 -12.58
C ARG A 35 0.22 5.97 -13.80
N LEU A 36 -0.94 6.63 -13.80
CA LEU A 36 -1.89 6.55 -14.92
C LEU A 36 -1.52 7.62 -15.95
N THR A 37 -0.61 7.28 -16.87
CA THR A 37 -0.10 8.22 -17.88
C THR A 37 -0.86 8.15 -19.21
N TYR A 38 -1.53 7.04 -19.51
CA TYR A 38 -2.20 6.81 -20.80
C TYR A 38 -3.52 7.59 -20.97
N SER A 39 -4.15 8.00 -19.86
CA SER A 39 -5.40 8.77 -19.85
C SER A 39 -5.19 10.22 -19.40
N ALA A 40 -3.93 10.64 -19.29
CA ALA A 40 -3.60 11.97 -18.84
C ALA A 40 -3.91 12.97 -19.98
N PRO A 41 -4.55 14.12 -19.71
CA PRO A 41 -4.79 15.13 -20.74
C PRO A 41 -3.47 15.55 -21.36
N SER A 42 -3.47 15.93 -22.65
CA SER A 42 -2.25 16.26 -23.42
C SER A 42 -1.32 17.26 -22.73
N ASP A 43 -1.85 18.09 -21.84
CA ASP A 43 -1.16 19.17 -21.15
C ASP A 43 -0.49 18.73 -19.83
N THR A 44 -0.64 17.47 -19.42
CA THR A 44 -0.04 16.93 -18.18
C THR A 44 1.48 16.82 -18.24
N PHE A 45 2.04 16.69 -19.44
CA PHE A 45 3.48 16.59 -19.65
C PHE A 45 3.97 17.79 -20.47
N PRO A 46 5.16 18.32 -20.17
CA PRO A 46 5.74 19.42 -20.93
C PRO A 46 5.95 19.02 -22.40
N ALA A 47 5.76 19.97 -23.31
CA ALA A 47 5.97 19.76 -24.74
C ALA A 47 7.40 19.25 -25.01
N GLN A 48 7.53 18.29 -25.92
CA GLN A 48 8.74 17.50 -26.17
C GLN A 48 10.00 18.32 -26.50
N ALA A 49 9.86 19.60 -26.87
CA ALA A 49 10.96 20.51 -27.19
C ALA A 49 11.77 20.98 -25.96
N ASP A 50 11.15 21.10 -24.78
CA ASP A 50 11.79 21.55 -23.52
C ASP A 50 11.77 20.45 -22.43
N ALA A 51 11.42 19.22 -22.81
CA ALA A 51 11.26 18.13 -21.85
C ALA A 51 12.63 17.67 -21.30
N PRO A 52 12.84 17.65 -19.97
CA PRO A 52 13.97 16.94 -19.39
C PRO A 52 13.88 15.46 -19.82
N SER A 53 15.00 14.72 -19.77
CA SER A 53 15.06 13.28 -20.12
C SER A 53 14.01 12.42 -19.41
N PHE A 54 13.37 12.95 -18.36
CA PHE A 54 12.24 12.38 -17.63
C PHE A 54 11.10 13.42 -17.47
N PRO A 55 10.16 13.52 -18.43
CA PRO A 55 9.04 14.49 -18.37
C PRO A 55 8.10 14.26 -17.17
N ASP A 56 8.17 13.08 -16.55
CA ASP A 56 7.40 12.67 -15.36
C ASP A 56 7.96 13.25 -14.03
N LEU A 57 9.10 13.96 -14.08
CA LEU A 57 9.66 14.67 -12.92
C LEU A 57 9.11 16.08 -12.75
N ALA A 58 8.54 16.66 -13.81
CA ALA A 58 7.97 18.01 -13.80
C ALA A 58 6.58 18.02 -14.45
N PRO A 59 5.58 17.33 -13.85
CA PRO A 59 4.23 17.32 -14.40
C PRO A 59 3.55 18.68 -14.20
N THR A 60 2.82 19.15 -15.22
CA THR A 60 2.08 20.41 -15.18
C THR A 60 0.79 20.30 -14.35
N GLN A 61 0.31 19.08 -14.12
CA GLN A 61 -0.90 18.78 -13.37
C GLN A 61 -0.68 17.58 -12.42
N PRO A 62 -1.45 17.48 -11.32
CA PRO A 62 -1.32 16.37 -10.39
C PRO A 62 -1.56 15.01 -11.06
N LEU A 63 -0.60 14.10 -10.92
CA LEU A 63 -0.65 12.77 -11.51
C LEU A 63 -1.57 11.85 -10.71
N THR A 64 -2.40 11.08 -11.41
CA THR A 64 -3.25 10.06 -10.80
C THR A 64 -2.55 8.70 -10.78
N LEU A 65 -2.89 7.87 -9.79
CA LEU A 65 -2.36 6.53 -9.63
C LEU A 65 -3.40 5.47 -10.00
N LEU A 66 -2.95 4.45 -10.72
CA LEU A 66 -3.71 3.23 -10.97
C LEU A 66 -3.19 2.11 -10.07
N ILE A 67 -4.07 1.63 -9.19
CA ILE A 67 -3.79 0.53 -8.28
C ILE A 67 -4.58 -0.69 -8.75
N ARG A 68 -3.91 -1.84 -8.83
CA ARG A 68 -4.54 -3.11 -9.24
C ARG A 68 -4.21 -4.20 -8.25
N ALA A 69 -5.20 -5.04 -7.94
CA ALA A 69 -5.05 -6.26 -7.16
C ALA A 69 -5.48 -7.47 -8.00
N THR A 70 -4.73 -8.56 -7.92
CA THR A 70 -5.09 -9.82 -8.58
C THR A 70 -4.56 -11.02 -7.82
N ASP A 71 -5.22 -12.15 -7.94
CA ASP A 71 -4.88 -13.37 -7.21
C ASP A 71 -4.11 -14.41 -8.05
N GLY A 72 -3.48 -13.94 -9.14
CA GLY A 72 -2.49 -14.71 -9.90
C GLY A 72 -2.65 -14.63 -11.42
N LYS A 73 -2.32 -15.73 -12.09
CA LYS A 73 -2.26 -15.81 -13.57
C LYS A 73 -3.17 -16.88 -14.17
N HIS A 74 -4.21 -17.31 -13.46
CA HIS A 74 -5.20 -18.27 -13.98
C HIS A 74 -6.37 -17.57 -14.71
N LYS A 75 -7.16 -18.34 -15.47
CA LYS A 75 -8.21 -17.82 -16.36
C LYS A 75 -9.37 -17.14 -15.59
N SER A 76 -9.77 -17.70 -14.45
CA SER A 76 -10.85 -17.21 -13.59
C SER A 76 -10.37 -16.27 -12.47
N LYS A 77 -9.22 -15.61 -12.65
CA LYS A 77 -8.62 -14.76 -11.63
C LYS A 77 -9.46 -13.52 -11.34
N VAL A 78 -9.45 -13.11 -10.08
CA VAL A 78 -10.01 -11.83 -9.66
C VAL A 78 -9.05 -10.71 -10.11
N ARG A 79 -9.61 -9.66 -10.69
CA ARG A 79 -8.87 -8.46 -11.11
C ARG A 79 -9.63 -7.24 -10.61
N LEU A 80 -9.07 -6.58 -9.61
CA LEU A 80 -9.58 -5.33 -9.07
C LEU A 80 -8.70 -4.20 -9.56
N SER A 81 -9.29 -3.05 -9.85
CA SER A 81 -8.55 -1.84 -10.18
C SER A 81 -9.28 -0.62 -9.67
N THR A 82 -8.55 0.38 -9.20
CA THR A 82 -9.08 1.68 -8.80
C THR A 82 -8.12 2.78 -9.22
N VAL A 83 -8.66 3.98 -9.46
CA VAL A 83 -7.90 5.18 -9.78
C VAL A 83 -7.92 6.09 -8.56
N VAL A 84 -6.76 6.58 -8.17
CA VAL A 84 -6.57 7.44 -7.00
C VAL A 84 -6.05 8.79 -7.48
N THR A 85 -6.77 9.86 -7.14
CA THR A 85 -6.36 11.24 -7.42
C THR A 85 -5.37 11.72 -6.37
N ALA A 86 -4.67 12.82 -6.65
CA ALA A 86 -3.68 13.38 -5.72
C ALA A 86 -4.31 13.84 -4.39
N GLU A 87 -5.54 14.36 -4.42
CA GLU A 87 -6.26 14.83 -3.23
C GLU A 87 -6.66 13.69 -2.28
N ALA A 88 -7.09 12.56 -2.83
CA ALA A 88 -7.51 11.39 -2.05
C ALA A 88 -6.33 10.49 -1.63
N LEU A 89 -5.10 10.84 -2.02
CA LEU A 89 -3.93 9.98 -1.89
C LEU A 89 -3.63 9.60 -0.43
N GLU A 90 -3.60 10.58 0.45
CA GLU A 90 -3.28 10.37 1.86
C GLU A 90 -4.35 9.52 2.57
N GLY A 91 -5.62 9.83 2.33
CA GLY A 91 -6.74 9.06 2.87
C GLY A 91 -6.77 7.62 2.35
N PHE A 92 -6.48 7.45 1.06
CA PHE A 92 -6.40 6.14 0.42
C PHE A 92 -5.28 5.29 1.04
N PHE A 93 -4.07 5.82 1.19
CA PHE A 93 -2.93 5.04 1.71
C PHE A 93 -3.07 4.71 3.19
N SER A 94 -3.72 5.58 3.96
CA SER A 94 -4.08 5.30 5.35
C SER A 94 -4.99 4.07 5.47
N ARG A 95 -6.12 4.06 4.74
CA ARG A 95 -7.04 2.90 4.70
C ARG A 95 -6.39 1.66 4.09
N TYR A 96 -5.62 1.83 3.03
CA TYR A 96 -4.88 0.75 2.38
C TYR A 96 -3.93 0.05 3.35
N ALA A 97 -3.18 0.81 4.16
CA ALA A 97 -2.29 0.24 5.16
C ALA A 97 -3.04 -0.58 6.21
N GLU A 98 -4.21 -0.13 6.66
CA GLU A 98 -5.06 -0.87 7.60
C GLU A 98 -5.57 -2.18 7.02
N VAL A 99 -6.13 -2.15 5.81
CA VAL A 99 -6.62 -3.36 5.10
C VAL A 99 -5.48 -4.34 4.88
N CYS A 100 -4.32 -3.87 4.42
CA CYS A 100 -3.12 -4.68 4.24
C CYS A 100 -2.63 -5.29 5.56
N LYS A 101 -2.61 -4.53 6.65
CA LYS A 101 -2.19 -5.02 7.97
C LYS A 101 -3.13 -6.09 8.51
N ALA A 102 -4.44 -5.93 8.30
CA ALA A 102 -5.45 -6.91 8.68
C ALA A 102 -5.33 -8.19 7.83
N GLY A 103 -5.20 -8.05 6.51
CA GLY A 103 -5.10 -9.18 5.57
C GLY A 103 -3.78 -9.96 5.68
N MET A 104 -2.67 -9.30 6.02
CA MET A 104 -1.33 -9.93 6.11
C MET A 104 -0.95 -10.37 7.55
N SER A 105 -1.93 -10.79 8.35
CA SER A 105 -1.68 -11.19 9.74
C SER A 105 -0.93 -12.52 9.91
N GLY A 106 -0.74 -13.29 8.82
CA GLY A 106 -0.14 -14.64 8.84
C GLY A 106 1.38 -14.69 8.93
N LEU A 107 2.07 -13.53 8.95
CA LEU A 107 3.54 -13.48 8.97
C LEU A 107 4.10 -13.85 10.36
N LYS A 108 5.23 -14.56 10.38
CA LYS A 108 5.97 -14.84 11.63
C LYS A 108 6.33 -13.52 12.32
N LYS A 109 5.98 -13.40 13.61
CA LYS A 109 6.32 -12.22 14.41
C LYS A 109 7.84 -12.02 14.44
N ARG A 110 8.28 -10.75 14.28
CA ARG A 110 9.68 -10.36 14.42
C ARG A 110 10.23 -10.85 15.76
N ASP A 111 11.37 -11.53 15.73
CA ASP A 111 12.06 -11.89 16.97
C ASP A 111 12.54 -10.61 17.68
N ARG A 112 12.07 -10.41 18.91
CA ARG A 112 12.42 -9.28 19.78
C ARG A 112 13.24 -9.75 20.99
N SER A 113 13.71 -10.99 21.03
CA SER A 113 14.49 -11.57 22.13
C SER A 113 15.66 -10.67 22.56
N LYS A 114 16.52 -10.27 21.61
CA LYS A 114 17.68 -9.39 21.84
C LYS A 114 17.27 -7.98 22.29
N ALA A 115 16.20 -7.42 21.72
CA ALA A 115 15.68 -6.09 22.09
C ALA A 115 15.08 -6.08 23.51
N LYS A 116 14.32 -7.13 23.86
CA LYS A 116 13.77 -7.33 25.21
C LYS A 116 14.88 -7.55 26.24
N ALA A 117 15.93 -8.32 25.90
CA ALA A 117 17.09 -8.49 26.77
C ALA A 117 17.81 -7.16 27.03
N ARG A 118 18.04 -6.36 25.99
CA ARG A 118 18.62 -5.01 26.12
C ARG A 118 17.76 -4.05 26.95
N GLN A 119 16.44 -4.07 26.79
CA GLN A 119 15.53 -3.26 27.62
C GLN A 119 15.55 -3.69 29.08
N LYS A 120 15.56 -5.01 29.37
CA LYS A 120 15.68 -5.53 30.75
C LYS A 120 17.03 -5.16 31.37
N ALA A 121 18.12 -5.21 30.61
CA ALA A 121 19.44 -4.78 31.08
C ALA A 121 19.46 -3.28 31.38
N LYS A 122 18.91 -2.43 30.50
CA LYS A 122 18.78 -0.98 30.76
C LYS A 122 17.89 -0.67 31.97
N LYS A 123 16.80 -1.41 32.17
CA LYS A 123 15.90 -1.24 33.33
C LYS A 123 16.51 -1.72 34.66
N LYS A 124 17.50 -2.63 34.62
CA LYS A 124 18.29 -3.02 35.80
C LYS A 124 19.41 -2.03 36.15
N VAL A 125 19.89 -1.25 35.18
CA VAL A 125 20.96 -0.24 35.37
C VAL A 125 20.42 1.09 35.88
N VAL A 126 19.10 1.30 35.89
CA VAL A 126 18.45 2.42 36.59
C VAL A 126 17.80 1.89 37.87
N PRO A 127 18.54 1.75 39.00
CA PRO A 127 17.91 1.54 40.29
C PRO A 127 17.24 2.83 40.76
N ALA A 128 16.13 2.65 41.44
CA ALA A 128 15.46 3.64 42.27
C ALA A 128 16.45 4.35 43.20
N GLY A 129 16.43 5.68 43.22
CA GLY A 129 17.29 6.46 44.10
C GLY A 129 17.12 7.95 43.93
N GLU A 130 15.91 8.47 44.15
CA GLU A 130 15.74 9.82 44.73
C GLU A 130 14.32 9.97 45.31
N GLU A 131 14.13 9.46 46.53
CA GLU A 131 13.06 9.91 47.42
C GLU A 131 13.65 10.01 48.83
N LYS A 132 13.39 11.16 49.48
CA LYS A 132 13.76 11.59 50.85
C LYS A 132 15.23 11.93 51.11
N LYS A 133 15.52 13.23 51.29
CA LYS A 133 15.40 13.94 52.58
C LYS A 133 15.51 15.45 52.38
#